data_AF-A0A4Q5RMS2-F1
#
_entry.id   AF-A0A4Q5RMS2-F1
#
_cell.length_a   1.000
_cell.length_b   1.000
_cell.length_c   1.000
_cell.angle_alpha   90.00
_cell.angle_beta   90.00
_cell.angle_gamma   90.00
#
_symmetry.space_group_name_H-M   'P 1'
#
loop_
_entity.id
_entity.type
_entity.pdbx_description
1 polymer ?
#
loop_
_entity_poly.entity_id
_entity_poly.type
_entity_poly.pdbx_seq_one_letter_code
_entity_poly.pdbx_strand_id
1 'polypeptide(L)'
;MRKLLRQRPQIRRTQLRNPDNDTRAVRRAKQFGTPFSPREGAPDLSADALAKNGELAKEPIRKCILTGDKEARDHLVRLALSPDGDVLPDVRAKAPGRGAWIGVTQAELAASGKKLRGALSRAFKTSDLRIPDDLGALIEAQLQRALLDRLGLESKAGHIVIGGERLEKAARSGKLRMLLHASDAGADGAGKLAQAWRVGNDQEGSDLKGLTLPLPRTILSLALGRENVVHAGLTDSKAARRVSDALDRWLHFIGPEPTPVPCEKRSQGASALPPEASHDDERQTEGL
;
A
#
# COMPACT_ATOMS: atom_id res chain seq x y z
N MET A 1 -18.24 -16.99 -69.39
CA MET A 1 -19.54 -17.60 -69.03
C MET A 1 -19.42 -18.37 -67.71
N ARG A 2 -20.18 -17.91 -66.70
CA ARG A 2 -20.67 -18.58 -65.47
C ARG A 2 -19.85 -19.72 -64.84
N LYS A 3 -19.38 -19.51 -63.60
CA LYS A 3 -19.39 -20.55 -62.56
C LYS A 3 -19.93 -20.00 -61.23
N LEU A 4 -20.70 -20.87 -60.60
CA LEU A 4 -21.73 -20.64 -59.59
C LEU A 4 -21.24 -20.08 -58.25
N LEU A 5 -22.09 -19.23 -57.67
CA LEU A 5 -22.16 -18.95 -56.24
C LEU A 5 -22.36 -20.24 -55.43
N ARG A 6 -21.54 -20.46 -54.41
CA ARG A 6 -21.89 -21.22 -53.21
C ARG A 6 -21.62 -20.35 -51.99
N GLN A 7 -22.70 -19.78 -51.44
CA GLN A 7 -22.69 -19.13 -50.13
C GLN A 7 -22.53 -20.21 -49.05
N ARG A 8 -21.60 -19.99 -48.09
CA ARG A 8 -21.53 -20.76 -46.84
C ARG A 8 -22.17 -19.94 -45.71
N PRO A 9 -22.96 -20.54 -44.81
CA PRO A 9 -23.66 -19.83 -43.76
C PRO A 9 -22.71 -19.43 -42.61
N GLN A 10 -22.92 -18.22 -42.10
CA GLN A 10 -22.28 -17.67 -40.91
C GLN A 10 -22.84 -18.34 -39.65
N ILE A 11 -22.01 -19.12 -38.95
CA ILE A 11 -22.33 -19.65 -37.62
C ILE A 11 -21.79 -18.67 -36.57
N ARG A 12 -22.69 -17.96 -35.90
CA ARG A 12 -22.39 -17.14 -34.72
C ARG A 12 -21.87 -18.03 -33.59
N ARG A 13 -20.62 -17.82 -33.18
CA ARG A 13 -20.03 -18.47 -32.00
C ARG A 13 -20.42 -17.69 -30.75
N THR A 14 -21.52 -18.10 -30.13
CA THR A 14 -21.96 -17.64 -28.82
C THR A 14 -20.90 -18.01 -27.79
N GLN A 15 -20.31 -17.02 -27.12
CA GLN A 15 -19.43 -17.27 -25.97
C GLN A 15 -20.29 -17.74 -24.80
N LEU A 16 -20.21 -19.04 -24.50
CA LEU A 16 -20.63 -19.61 -23.23
C LEU A 16 -19.67 -19.14 -22.14
N ARG A 17 -20.19 -18.35 -21.19
CA ARG A 17 -19.52 -18.07 -19.91
C ARG A 17 -19.34 -19.40 -19.17
N ASN A 18 -18.12 -19.69 -18.76
CA ASN A 18 -17.80 -20.86 -17.95
C ASN A 18 -18.01 -20.52 -16.45
N PRO A 19 -18.94 -21.17 -15.72
CA PRO A 19 -19.30 -20.82 -14.35
C PRO A 19 -18.40 -21.42 -13.25
N ASP A 20 -17.31 -22.13 -13.59
CA ASP A 20 -16.50 -22.87 -12.60
C ASP A 20 -15.33 -22.09 -11.96
N ASN A 21 -15.32 -20.75 -12.02
CA ASN A 21 -14.25 -19.96 -11.41
C ASN A 21 -14.54 -19.49 -9.97
N ASP A 22 -15.78 -19.63 -9.49
CA ASP A 22 -16.18 -19.18 -8.14
C ASP A 22 -15.82 -20.19 -7.04
N THR A 23 -15.65 -21.48 -7.36
CA THR A 23 -15.48 -22.53 -6.34
C THR A 23 -14.04 -22.76 -5.88
N ARG A 24 -13.03 -22.15 -6.54
CA ARG A 24 -11.62 -22.20 -6.09
C ARG A 24 -11.20 -21.00 -5.24
N ALA A 25 -11.91 -19.86 -5.33
CA ALA A 25 -11.68 -18.70 -4.47
C ALA A 25 -12.05 -18.97 -3.00
N VAL A 26 -13.10 -19.77 -2.77
CA VAL A 26 -13.62 -20.02 -1.42
C VAL A 26 -12.76 -21.00 -0.61
N ARG A 27 -12.08 -21.95 -1.25
CA ARG A 27 -11.28 -22.97 -0.53
C ARG A 27 -9.91 -22.49 -0.05
N ARG A 28 -9.38 -21.38 -0.57
CA ARG A 28 -8.09 -20.82 -0.12
C ARG A 28 -8.23 -19.79 1.02
N ALA A 29 -9.45 -19.41 1.38
CA ALA A 29 -9.76 -18.53 2.50
C ALA A 29 -9.59 -19.19 3.90
N LYS A 30 -9.29 -20.50 3.97
CA LYS A 30 -9.14 -21.23 5.24
C LYS A 30 -7.70 -21.56 5.64
N GLN A 31 -6.69 -21.28 4.82
CA GLN A 31 -5.32 -21.73 5.09
C GLN A 31 -4.26 -20.61 5.09
N PHE A 32 -4.64 -19.40 4.71
CA PHE A 32 -3.86 -18.19 4.91
C PHE A 32 -4.81 -17.22 5.59
N GLY A 33 -4.51 -16.86 6.85
CA GLY A 33 -5.33 -15.95 7.64
C GLY A 33 -5.71 -14.73 6.80
N THR A 34 -7.00 -14.40 6.84
CA THR A 34 -7.58 -13.25 6.16
C THR A 34 -6.70 -12.01 6.36
N PRO A 35 -6.25 -11.34 5.29
CA PRO A 35 -5.61 -10.05 5.46
C PRO A 35 -6.71 -9.07 5.92
N PHE A 36 -6.54 -8.55 7.14
CA PHE A 36 -7.21 -7.37 7.68
C PHE A 36 -8.75 -7.42 7.68
N SER A 37 -9.32 -7.95 8.77
CA SER A 37 -10.69 -7.55 9.15
C SER A 37 -10.72 -6.04 9.39
N PRO A 38 -11.77 -5.33 8.94
CA PRO A 38 -11.97 -3.93 9.29
C PRO A 38 -11.98 -3.79 10.81
N ARG A 39 -11.21 -2.85 11.36
CA ARG A 39 -11.37 -2.46 12.76
C ARG A 39 -12.79 -1.92 12.92
N GLU A 40 -13.63 -2.63 13.68
CA GLU A 40 -14.93 -2.13 14.11
C GLU A 40 -14.74 -0.77 14.79
N GLY A 41 -15.29 0.30 14.19
CA GLY A 41 -15.18 1.67 14.69
C GLY A 41 -14.64 2.71 13.68
N ALA A 42 -14.07 2.30 12.54
CA ALA A 42 -13.77 3.27 11.49
C ALA A 42 -15.08 3.79 10.86
N PRO A 43 -15.28 5.11 10.69
CA PRO A 43 -16.44 5.61 9.97
C PRO A 43 -16.37 5.09 8.54
N ASP A 44 -17.45 4.42 8.13
CA ASP A 44 -17.65 3.94 6.78
C ASP A 44 -17.74 5.14 5.83
N LEU A 45 -16.60 5.51 5.24
CA LEU A 45 -16.52 6.49 4.15
C LEU A 45 -16.77 5.84 2.79
N SER A 46 -17.47 4.69 2.74
CA SER A 46 -17.75 3.98 1.49
C SER A 46 -19.18 4.20 0.98
N ALA A 47 -19.22 4.43 -0.34
CA ALA A 47 -20.29 4.18 -1.28
C ALA A 47 -21.54 5.11 -1.35
N ASP A 48 -22.26 5.42 -0.27
CA ASP A 48 -23.67 5.83 -0.47
C ASP A 48 -23.92 7.31 -0.79
N ALA A 49 -22.94 8.20 -0.62
CA ALA A 49 -23.10 9.62 -0.97
C ALA A 49 -22.64 10.00 -2.40
N LEU A 50 -22.16 9.03 -3.20
CA LEU A 50 -21.61 9.28 -4.55
C LEU A 50 -22.57 9.01 -5.71
N ALA A 51 -23.83 8.66 -5.45
CA ALA A 51 -24.79 8.37 -6.51
C ALA A 51 -25.56 9.63 -6.95
N LYS A 52 -24.87 10.63 -7.52
CA LYS A 52 -25.42 11.59 -8.51
C LYS A 52 -24.36 12.58 -8.99
N ASN A 53 -23.76 12.25 -10.14
CA ASN A 53 -23.36 13.15 -11.25
C ASN A 53 -21.97 12.82 -11.83
N GLY A 54 -21.98 12.39 -13.10
CA GLY A 54 -20.87 12.53 -14.04
C GLY A 54 -19.99 11.29 -14.22
N GLU A 55 -19.90 10.81 -15.47
CA GLU A 55 -18.99 9.76 -15.95
C GLU A 55 -17.67 9.68 -15.17
N LEU A 56 -17.53 8.62 -14.36
CA LEU A 56 -16.24 8.15 -13.86
C LEU A 56 -15.38 7.82 -15.07
N ALA A 57 -14.48 8.73 -15.46
CA ALA A 57 -13.39 8.41 -16.35
C ALA A 57 -12.72 7.16 -15.78
N LYS A 58 -12.85 6.01 -16.46
CA LYS A 58 -12.32 4.73 -16.00
C LYS A 58 -10.84 4.90 -15.75
N GLU A 59 -10.45 4.97 -14.49
CA GLU A 59 -9.04 5.05 -14.11
C GLU A 59 -8.32 3.83 -14.70
N PRO A 60 -7.15 4.03 -15.32
CA PRO A 60 -6.45 2.95 -15.99
C PRO A 60 -6.03 1.88 -14.98
N ILE A 61 -6.66 0.71 -15.05
CA ILE A 61 -6.31 -0.45 -14.22
C ILE A 61 -4.95 -1.00 -14.64
N ARG A 62 -4.09 -1.26 -13.66
CA ARG A 62 -2.74 -1.80 -13.82
C ARG A 62 -2.60 -3.10 -13.03
N LYS A 63 -1.66 -3.95 -13.45
CA LYS A 63 -1.38 -5.25 -12.82
C LYS A 63 -0.07 -5.18 -12.06
N CYS A 64 -0.07 -5.57 -10.79
CA CYS A 64 1.14 -5.74 -9.99
C CYS A 64 2.03 -6.83 -10.62
N ILE A 65 3.31 -6.54 -10.86
CA ILE A 65 4.23 -7.49 -11.50
C ILE A 65 4.68 -8.63 -10.57
N LEU A 66 4.51 -8.47 -9.25
CA LEU A 66 4.88 -9.45 -8.24
C LEU A 66 3.70 -10.37 -7.88
N THR A 67 2.56 -9.80 -7.49
CA THR A 67 1.39 -10.57 -7.03
C THR A 67 0.45 -10.95 -8.16
N GLY A 68 0.39 -10.12 -9.20
CA GLY A 68 -0.56 -10.26 -10.30
C GLY A 68 -1.93 -9.63 -10.06
N ASP A 69 -2.13 -8.98 -8.91
CA ASP A 69 -3.37 -8.28 -8.60
C ASP A 69 -3.57 -7.07 -9.50
N LYS A 70 -4.83 -6.71 -9.71
CA LYS A 70 -5.22 -5.58 -10.56
C LYS A 70 -5.80 -4.49 -9.69
N GLU A 71 -5.31 -3.27 -9.88
CA GLU A 71 -5.73 -2.12 -9.10
C GLU A 71 -5.71 -0.86 -9.97
N ALA A 72 -6.42 0.19 -9.55
CA ALA A 72 -6.29 1.51 -10.17
C ALA A 72 -4.83 2.00 -10.09
N ARG A 73 -4.39 2.70 -11.14
CA ARG A 73 -3.03 3.22 -11.28
C ARG A 73 -2.55 3.95 -10.03
N ASP A 74 -3.44 4.73 -9.42
CA ASP A 74 -3.07 5.67 -8.37
C ASP A 74 -2.80 4.99 -7.02
N HIS A 75 -3.18 3.72 -6.86
CA HIS A 75 -2.84 2.88 -5.69
C HIS A 75 -1.56 2.04 -5.90
N LEU A 76 -0.99 2.01 -7.11
CA LEU A 76 0.22 1.25 -7.40
C LEU A 76 1.45 2.17 -7.51
N VAL A 77 2.63 1.64 -7.18
CA VAL A 77 3.90 2.32 -7.43
C VAL A 77 4.46 1.90 -8.78
N ARG A 78 4.75 2.89 -9.64
CA ARG A 78 5.48 2.68 -10.87
C ARG A 78 6.97 2.64 -10.58
N LEU A 79 7.66 1.64 -11.13
CA LEU A 79 9.10 1.58 -11.26
C LEU A 79 9.47 1.88 -12.71
N ALA A 80 10.49 2.70 -12.90
CA ALA A 80 11.03 3.07 -14.20
C ALA A 80 12.48 2.61 -14.32
N LEU A 81 12.93 2.39 -15.56
CA LEU A 81 14.31 2.08 -15.88
C LEU A 81 15.02 3.38 -16.31
N SER A 82 16.13 3.71 -15.67
CA SER A 82 16.98 4.83 -16.07
C SER A 82 17.73 4.51 -17.37
N PRO A 83 18.26 5.51 -18.09
CA PRO A 83 19.16 5.29 -19.22
C PRO A 83 20.39 4.45 -18.85
N ASP A 84 20.84 4.53 -17.60
CA ASP A 84 21.99 3.79 -17.05
C ASP A 84 21.63 2.36 -16.58
N GLY A 85 20.37 1.93 -16.77
CA GLY A 85 19.89 0.60 -16.40
C GLY A 85 19.46 0.44 -14.94
N ASP A 86 19.39 1.53 -14.17
CA ASP A 86 18.95 1.50 -12.78
C ASP A 86 17.43 1.50 -12.66
N VAL A 87 16.89 0.65 -11.80
CA VAL A 87 15.45 0.58 -11.49
C VAL A 87 15.13 1.55 -10.37
N LEU A 88 14.37 2.60 -10.69
CA LEU A 88 14.05 3.69 -9.78
C LEU A 88 12.54 3.83 -9.57
N PRO A 89 12.09 4.34 -8.39
CA PRO A 89 10.70 4.68 -8.19
C PRO A 89 10.31 5.88 -9.06
N ASP A 90 9.13 5.82 -9.66
CA ASP A 90 8.48 6.93 -10.36
C ASP A 90 7.04 7.08 -9.83
N VAL A 91 6.94 7.59 -8.60
CA VAL A 91 5.65 7.67 -7.89
C VAL A 91 4.61 8.49 -8.66
N ARG A 92 5.06 9.51 -9.42
CA ARG A 92 4.21 10.43 -10.19
C ARG A 92 3.94 9.95 -11.62
N ALA A 93 4.49 8.80 -12.03
CA ALA A 93 4.36 8.22 -13.35
C ALA A 93 4.74 9.17 -14.51
N LYS A 94 5.81 9.97 -14.32
CA LYS A 94 6.27 10.99 -15.29
C LYS A 94 7.46 10.53 -16.13
N ALA A 95 8.21 9.53 -15.69
CA ALA A 95 9.41 9.10 -16.40
C ALA A 95 9.03 8.43 -17.74
N PRO A 96 9.73 8.75 -18.84
CA PRO A 96 9.43 8.19 -20.15
C PRO A 96 9.67 6.66 -20.20
N GLY A 97 9.16 6.01 -21.25
CA GLY A 97 9.44 4.60 -21.51
C GLY A 97 8.55 3.60 -20.76
N ARG A 98 9.03 2.36 -20.64
CA ARG A 98 8.29 1.25 -20.00
C ARG A 98 8.30 1.44 -18.50
N GLY A 99 7.16 1.18 -17.87
CA GLY A 99 7.04 1.15 -16.40
C GLY A 99 6.55 -0.20 -15.92
N ALA A 100 7.08 -0.66 -14.81
CA ALA A 100 6.56 -1.79 -14.06
C ALA A 100 5.71 -1.27 -12.89
N TRP A 101 4.65 -1.97 -12.51
CA TRP A 101 3.78 -1.55 -11.41
C TRP A 101 3.85 -2.54 -10.28
N ILE A 102 4.01 -2.06 -9.05
CA ILE A 102 4.00 -2.87 -7.83
C ILE A 102 2.94 -2.33 -6.87
N GLY A 103 2.23 -3.24 -6.20
CA GLY A 103 1.23 -2.93 -5.18
C GLY A 103 1.49 -3.67 -3.87
N VAL A 104 2.76 -4.01 -3.64
CA VAL A 104 3.20 -4.76 -2.46
C VAL A 104 3.65 -3.81 -1.34
N THR A 105 3.66 -4.29 -0.11
CA THR A 105 4.27 -3.60 1.02
C THR A 105 5.80 -3.62 0.92
N GLN A 106 6.47 -2.80 1.72
CA GLN A 106 7.93 -2.74 1.82
C GLN A 106 8.50 -4.09 2.28
N ALA A 107 7.84 -4.75 3.24
CA ALA A 107 8.22 -6.07 3.72
C ALA A 107 8.08 -7.15 2.62
N GLU A 108 6.98 -7.12 1.87
CA GLU A 108 6.77 -8.04 0.74
C GLU A 108 7.77 -7.80 -0.40
N LEU A 109 8.12 -6.54 -0.66
CA LEU A 109 9.16 -6.18 -1.61
C LEU A 109 10.52 -6.75 -1.17
N ALA A 110 10.91 -6.59 0.09
CA ALA A 110 12.15 -7.15 0.63
C ALA A 110 12.16 -8.69 0.55
N ALA A 111 11.04 -9.35 0.88
CA ALA A 111 10.90 -10.80 0.83
C ALA A 111 10.89 -11.39 -0.60
N SER A 112 10.68 -10.56 -1.63
CA SER A 112 10.55 -11.04 -3.01
C SER A 112 11.86 -11.57 -3.60
N GLY A 113 13.01 -11.13 -3.11
CA GLY A 113 14.34 -11.61 -3.48
C GLY A 113 14.53 -11.75 -5.01
N LYS A 114 14.91 -12.95 -5.47
CA LYS A 114 15.15 -13.23 -6.90
C LYS A 114 13.90 -13.07 -7.79
N LYS A 115 12.69 -13.16 -7.22
CA LYS A 115 11.43 -13.01 -7.99
C LYS A 115 11.29 -11.59 -8.54
N LEU A 116 11.78 -10.58 -7.81
CA LEU A 116 11.75 -9.19 -8.24
C LEU A 116 12.52 -8.98 -9.55
N ARG A 117 13.77 -9.47 -9.59
CA ARG A 117 14.61 -9.40 -10.80
C ARG A 117 13.92 -10.04 -12.00
N GLY A 118 13.39 -11.25 -11.85
CA GLY A 118 12.68 -11.94 -12.93
C GLY A 118 11.39 -11.24 -13.37
N ALA A 119 10.66 -10.59 -12.46
CA ALA A 119 9.49 -9.78 -12.79
C ALA A 119 9.86 -8.49 -13.54
N LEU A 120 10.90 -7.79 -13.10
CA LEU A 120 11.39 -6.56 -13.72
C LEU A 120 11.97 -6.84 -15.11
N SER A 121 12.76 -7.91 -15.28
CA SER A 121 13.30 -8.27 -16.60
C SER A 121 12.19 -8.51 -17.63
N ARG A 122 11.11 -9.19 -17.22
CA ARG A 122 9.93 -9.41 -18.07
C ARG A 122 9.18 -8.11 -18.37
N ALA A 123 9.03 -7.23 -17.38
CA ALA A 123 8.31 -5.97 -17.53
C ALA A 123 9.04 -4.97 -18.44
N PHE A 124 10.36 -4.85 -18.27
CA PHE A 124 11.20 -3.94 -19.06
C PHE A 124 11.70 -4.55 -20.38
N LYS A 125 11.58 -5.87 -20.55
CA LYS A 125 12.12 -6.63 -21.70
C LYS A 125 13.64 -6.50 -21.85
N THR A 126 14.35 -6.49 -20.71
CA THR A 126 15.82 -6.49 -20.66
C THR A 126 16.29 -7.33 -19.49
N SER A 127 17.45 -7.98 -19.63
CA SER A 127 18.15 -8.63 -18.52
C SER A 127 19.18 -7.71 -17.86
N ASP A 128 19.58 -6.64 -18.56
CA ASP A 128 20.52 -5.65 -18.06
C ASP A 128 19.79 -4.62 -17.20
N LEU A 129 19.72 -4.92 -15.90
CA LEU A 129 19.08 -4.06 -14.92
C LEU A 129 19.80 -4.13 -13.58
N ARG A 130 20.00 -2.95 -12.99
CA ARG A 130 20.55 -2.73 -11.67
C ARG A 130 19.40 -2.35 -10.73
N ILE A 131 19.21 -3.16 -9.70
CA ILE A 131 18.18 -2.94 -8.67
C ILE A 131 18.96 -2.45 -7.45
N PRO A 132 18.75 -1.20 -7.01
CA PRO A 132 19.36 -0.71 -5.78
C PRO A 132 18.93 -1.56 -4.58
N ASP A 133 19.85 -1.87 -3.67
CA ASP A 133 19.54 -2.65 -2.46
C ASP A 133 18.58 -1.89 -1.54
N ASP A 134 18.60 -0.56 -1.59
CA ASP A 134 17.75 0.37 -0.85
C ASP A 134 16.46 0.76 -1.61
N LEU A 135 16.08 0.03 -2.68
CA LEU A 135 14.90 0.36 -3.49
C LEU A 135 13.63 0.57 -2.64
N GLY A 136 13.45 -0.23 -1.59
CA GLY A 136 12.34 -0.08 -0.65
C GLY A 136 12.33 1.29 0.04
N ALA A 137 13.48 1.74 0.54
CA ALA A 137 13.64 3.05 1.17
C ALA A 137 13.44 4.19 0.16
N LEU A 138 13.92 4.03 -1.08
CA LEU A 138 13.72 5.01 -2.15
C LEU A 138 12.24 5.18 -2.50
N ILE A 139 11.46 4.08 -2.54
CA ILE A 139 10.02 4.12 -2.79
C ILE A 139 9.30 4.87 -1.66
N GLU A 140 9.58 4.49 -0.41
CA GLU A 140 9.00 5.12 0.78
C GLU A 140 9.27 6.63 0.79
N ALA A 141 10.53 7.03 0.60
CA ALA A 141 10.92 8.44 0.60
C ALA A 141 10.20 9.24 -0.50
N GLN A 142 10.03 8.66 -1.70
CA GLN A 142 9.27 9.33 -2.76
C GLN A 142 7.77 9.40 -2.50
N LEU A 143 7.17 8.38 -1.87
CA LEU A 143 5.76 8.38 -1.48
C LEU A 143 5.49 9.41 -0.38
N GLN A 144 6.33 9.43 0.65
CA GLN A 144 6.31 10.44 1.70
C GLN A 144 6.44 11.84 1.09
N ARG A 145 7.42 12.04 0.19
CA ARG A 145 7.61 13.33 -0.48
C ARG A 145 6.38 13.73 -1.30
N ALA A 146 5.75 12.80 -2.01
CA ALA A 146 4.54 13.06 -2.77
C ALA A 146 3.37 13.52 -1.89
N LEU A 147 3.20 12.93 -0.71
CA LEU A 147 2.21 13.39 0.28
C LEU A 147 2.54 14.80 0.78
N LEU A 148 3.80 15.06 1.18
CA LEU A 148 4.21 16.38 1.69
C LEU A 148 4.05 17.48 0.63
N ASP A 149 4.44 17.20 -0.62
CA ASP A 149 4.24 18.13 -1.74
C ASP A 149 2.73 18.37 -1.97
N ARG A 150 1.87 17.35 -1.84
CA ARG A 150 0.41 17.51 -1.93
C ARG A 150 -0.11 18.42 -0.82
N LEU A 151 0.27 18.17 0.43
CA LEU A 151 -0.12 19.00 1.58
C LEU A 151 0.32 20.47 1.37
N GLY A 152 1.54 20.70 0.89
CA GLY A 152 2.03 22.04 0.58
C GLY A 152 1.21 22.74 -0.50
N LEU A 153 0.79 22.01 -1.55
CA LEU A 153 -0.08 22.57 -2.60
C LEU A 153 -1.48 22.93 -2.06
N GLU A 154 -2.08 22.08 -1.24
CA GLU A 154 -3.40 22.37 -0.64
C GLU A 154 -3.33 23.51 0.40
N SER A 155 -2.22 23.62 1.12
CA SER A 155 -1.94 24.76 2.03
C SER A 155 -1.91 26.07 1.25
N LYS A 156 -1.15 26.11 0.15
CA LYS A 156 -1.06 27.30 -0.73
C LYS A 156 -2.39 27.65 -1.40
N ALA A 157 -3.23 26.65 -1.69
CA ALA A 157 -4.57 26.84 -2.24
C ALA A 157 -5.60 27.31 -1.20
N GLY A 158 -5.25 27.36 0.10
CA GLY A 158 -6.17 27.77 1.16
C GLY A 158 -7.16 26.68 1.60
N HIS A 159 -6.94 25.42 1.24
CA HIS A 159 -7.82 24.30 1.61
C HIS A 159 -7.48 23.67 2.96
N ILE A 160 -6.35 24.08 3.57
CA ILE A 160 -5.90 23.57 4.87
C ILE A 160 -6.11 24.64 5.95
N VAL A 161 -6.77 24.24 7.03
CA VAL A 161 -6.89 24.99 8.28
C VAL A 161 -5.90 24.43 9.29
N ILE A 162 -5.22 25.34 10.00
CA ILE A 162 -4.28 25.03 11.08
C ILE A 162 -4.58 25.90 12.30
N GLY A 163 -4.12 25.46 13.47
CA GLY A 163 -4.33 26.11 14.76
C GLY A 163 -5.58 25.58 15.47
N GLY A 164 -5.44 25.29 16.78
CA GLY A 164 -6.44 24.59 17.57
C GLY A 164 -7.83 25.24 17.54
N GLU A 165 -7.92 26.55 17.79
CA GLU A 165 -9.20 27.27 17.79
C GLU A 165 -9.89 27.29 16.41
N ARG A 166 -9.11 27.51 15.35
CA ARG A 166 -9.64 27.55 13.97
C ARG A 166 -10.11 26.17 13.54
N LEU A 167 -9.36 25.13 13.89
CA LEU A 167 -9.73 23.74 13.64
C LEU A 167 -10.99 23.37 14.41
N GLU A 168 -11.07 23.67 15.71
CA GLU A 168 -12.25 23.41 16.53
C GLU A 168 -13.49 24.10 15.96
N LYS A 169 -13.38 25.37 15.55
CA LYS A 169 -14.46 26.10 14.89
C LYS A 169 -14.88 25.44 13.58
N ALA A 170 -13.92 25.10 12.71
CA ALA A 170 -14.20 24.45 11.43
C ALA A 170 -14.88 23.08 11.63
N ALA A 171 -14.38 22.30 12.59
CA ALA A 171 -14.90 21.00 12.98
C ALA A 171 -16.36 21.10 13.46
N ARG A 172 -16.65 21.94 14.47
CA ARG A 172 -18.00 22.13 15.01
C ARG A 172 -18.99 22.70 13.99
N SER A 173 -18.50 23.43 12.99
CA SER A 173 -19.34 23.99 11.92
C SER A 173 -19.62 23.01 10.76
N GLY A 174 -19.17 21.75 10.84
CA GLY A 174 -19.35 20.74 9.80
C GLY A 174 -18.55 21.00 8.52
N LYS A 175 -17.57 21.91 8.56
CA LYS A 175 -16.76 22.30 7.39
C LYS A 175 -15.52 21.44 7.21
N LEU A 176 -15.15 20.64 8.21
CA LEU A 176 -13.96 19.82 8.19
C LEU A 176 -14.23 18.49 7.47
N ARG A 177 -13.43 18.21 6.43
CA ARG A 177 -13.52 16.98 5.60
C ARG A 177 -12.48 15.94 5.96
N MET A 178 -11.36 16.37 6.51
CA MET A 178 -10.29 15.49 6.96
C MET A 178 -9.55 16.16 8.13
N LEU A 179 -9.23 15.40 9.16
CA LEU A 179 -8.43 15.83 10.30
C LEU A 179 -7.14 15.03 10.34
N LEU A 180 -6.00 15.71 10.45
CA LEU A 180 -4.66 15.14 10.45
C LEU A 180 -3.90 15.57 11.70
N HIS A 181 -3.15 14.64 12.28
CA HIS A 181 -2.29 14.87 13.43
C HIS A 181 -0.85 14.44 13.11
N ALA A 182 0.14 15.15 13.63
CA ALA A 182 1.52 14.69 13.65
C ALA A 182 1.67 13.45 14.57
N SER A 183 2.71 12.64 14.37
CA SER A 183 2.99 11.44 15.17
C SER A 183 3.28 11.74 16.64
N ASP A 184 3.81 12.93 16.92
CA ASP A 184 4.12 13.44 18.26
C ASP A 184 3.00 14.34 18.83
N ALA A 185 1.80 14.27 18.27
CA ALA A 185 0.64 14.96 18.79
C ALA A 185 0.15 14.35 20.11
N GLY A 186 -0.11 15.21 21.11
CA GLY A 186 -0.68 14.79 22.38
C GLY A 186 -2.12 14.27 22.24
N ALA A 187 -2.45 13.22 22.99
CA ALA A 187 -3.77 12.58 22.97
C ALA A 187 -4.91 13.54 23.34
N ASP A 188 -4.68 14.43 24.31
CA ASP A 188 -5.71 15.38 24.77
C ASP A 188 -6.13 16.35 23.66
N GLY A 189 -5.16 16.92 22.93
CA GLY A 189 -5.42 17.84 21.83
C GLY A 189 -6.13 17.16 20.66
N ALA A 190 -5.67 15.95 20.30
CA ALA A 190 -6.32 15.15 19.27
C ALA A 190 -7.75 14.75 19.66
N GLY A 191 -7.96 14.35 20.93
CA GLY A 191 -9.27 13.99 21.48
C GLY A 191 -10.26 15.14 21.48
N LYS A 192 -9.82 16.34 21.88
CA LYS A 192 -10.64 17.56 21.83
C LYS A 192 -11.11 17.87 20.40
N LEU A 193 -10.22 17.78 19.41
CA LEU A 193 -10.55 18.03 18.01
C LEU A 193 -11.45 16.93 17.43
N ALA A 194 -11.23 15.66 17.79
CA ALA A 194 -12.10 14.57 17.40
C ALA A 194 -13.53 14.77 17.92
N GLN A 195 -13.68 15.18 19.19
CA GLN A 195 -14.99 15.50 19.75
C GLN A 195 -15.67 16.66 19.02
N ALA A 196 -14.94 17.74 18.77
CA ALA A 196 -15.46 18.88 18.01
C ALA A 196 -15.93 18.47 16.60
N TRP A 197 -15.23 17.53 15.97
CA TRP A 197 -15.57 17.05 14.64
C TRP A 197 -16.80 16.14 14.63
N ARG A 198 -16.96 15.28 15.65
CA ARG A 198 -18.19 14.48 15.84
C ARG A 198 -19.41 15.36 16.01
N VAL A 199 -19.32 16.38 16.87
CA VAL A 199 -20.41 17.34 17.11
C VAL A 199 -20.82 18.03 15.80
N GLY A 200 -19.87 18.56 15.03
CA GLY A 200 -20.21 19.28 13.80
C GLY A 200 -20.68 18.41 12.63
N ASN A 201 -20.57 17.08 12.75
CA ASN A 201 -21.09 16.13 11.76
C ASN A 201 -22.34 15.37 12.26
N ASP A 202 -22.89 15.73 13.43
CA ASP A 202 -23.99 14.99 14.08
C ASP A 202 -23.67 13.49 14.28
N GLN A 203 -22.39 13.17 14.56
CA GLN A 203 -21.88 11.82 14.78
C GLN A 203 -21.37 11.63 16.21
N GLU A 204 -22.03 12.24 17.18
CA GLU A 204 -21.73 12.04 18.60
C GLU A 204 -21.86 10.56 18.97
N GLY A 205 -20.92 10.07 19.80
CA GLY A 205 -20.85 8.64 20.16
C GLY A 205 -20.19 7.72 19.13
N SER A 206 -19.84 8.21 17.93
CA SER A 206 -19.03 7.45 16.97
C SER A 206 -17.54 7.41 17.33
N ASP A 207 -16.78 6.49 16.72
CA ASP A 207 -15.30 6.49 16.79
C ASP A 207 -14.66 7.30 15.64
N LEU A 208 -15.41 8.26 15.05
CA LEU A 208 -14.83 9.24 14.11
C LEU A 208 -13.68 9.99 14.79
N LYS A 209 -12.49 9.92 14.19
CA LYS A 209 -11.26 10.57 14.68
C LYS A 209 -10.38 10.97 13.51
N GLY A 210 -9.46 11.90 13.79
CA GLY A 210 -8.44 12.27 12.81
C GLY A 210 -7.42 11.16 12.60
N LEU A 211 -6.67 11.28 11.50
CA LEU A 211 -5.60 10.36 11.15
C LEU A 211 -4.27 10.88 11.69
N THR A 212 -3.54 10.03 12.41
CA THR A 212 -2.17 10.32 12.83
C THR A 212 -1.22 9.93 11.71
N LEU A 213 -0.48 10.90 11.20
CA LEU A 213 0.55 10.70 10.19
C LEU A 213 1.80 10.09 10.85
N PRO A 214 2.52 9.18 10.19
CA PRO A 214 3.83 8.70 10.65
C PRO A 214 4.93 9.75 10.38
N LEU A 215 4.68 10.99 10.79
CA LEU A 215 5.51 12.16 10.57
C LEU A 215 5.47 13.05 11.81
N PRO A 216 6.63 13.47 12.36
CA PRO A 216 6.65 14.42 13.46
C PRO A 216 6.20 15.81 12.99
N ARG A 217 5.78 16.64 13.95
CA ARG A 217 5.30 18.02 13.71
C ARG A 217 6.31 18.87 12.95
N THR A 218 7.60 18.61 13.09
CA THR A 218 8.66 19.34 12.37
C THR A 218 8.53 19.17 10.86
N ILE A 219 8.36 17.93 10.38
CA ILE A 219 8.20 17.63 8.96
C ILE A 219 6.86 18.15 8.44
N LEU A 220 5.78 17.98 9.23
CA LEU A 220 4.46 18.50 8.88
C LEU A 220 4.46 20.03 8.74
N SER A 221 5.11 20.72 9.68
CA SER A 221 5.26 22.19 9.67
C SER A 221 5.98 22.67 8.42
N LEU A 222 7.11 22.05 8.08
CA LEU A 222 7.90 22.36 6.89
C LEU A 222 7.08 22.19 5.60
N ALA A 223 6.33 21.09 5.46
CA ALA A 223 5.52 20.82 4.29
C ALA A 223 4.41 21.87 4.11
N LEU A 224 3.84 22.37 5.21
CA LEU A 224 2.78 23.37 5.19
C LEU A 224 3.31 24.81 5.07
N GLY A 225 4.63 25.02 5.19
CA GLY A 225 5.28 26.34 5.15
C GLY A 225 4.93 27.20 6.37
N ARG A 226 4.77 26.57 7.53
CA ARG A 226 4.31 27.18 8.79
C ARG A 226 5.17 26.67 9.95
N GLU A 227 4.99 27.27 11.12
CA GLU A 227 5.69 26.84 12.34
C GLU A 227 4.73 26.10 13.27
N ASN A 228 5.26 25.11 14.01
CA ASN A 228 4.57 24.40 15.09
C ASN A 228 3.19 23.81 14.73
N VAL A 229 3.06 23.24 13.52
CA VAL A 229 1.84 22.55 13.10
C VAL A 229 1.79 21.15 13.69
N VAL A 230 0.98 20.97 14.73
CA VAL A 230 0.69 19.67 15.35
C VAL A 230 -0.57 19.03 14.75
N HIS A 231 -1.53 19.86 14.36
CA HIS A 231 -2.81 19.45 13.80
C HIS A 231 -3.13 20.27 12.55
N ALA A 232 -3.68 19.62 11.54
CA ALA A 232 -4.11 20.24 10.30
C ALA A 232 -5.44 19.63 9.88
N GLY A 233 -6.24 20.38 9.14
CA GLY A 233 -7.52 19.89 8.67
C GLY A 233 -7.85 20.42 7.29
N LEU A 234 -8.47 19.60 6.45
CA LEU A 234 -8.90 19.98 5.11
C LEU A 234 -10.37 20.33 5.10
N THR A 235 -10.73 21.42 4.44
CA THR A 235 -12.13 21.90 4.33
C THR A 235 -12.73 21.65 2.95
N ASP A 236 -11.90 21.52 1.91
CA ASP A 236 -12.35 21.16 0.57
C ASP A 236 -12.36 19.63 0.38
N SER A 237 -13.48 19.08 -0.11
CA SER A 237 -13.64 17.63 -0.29
C SER A 237 -12.72 17.06 -1.37
N LYS A 238 -12.43 17.82 -2.44
CA LYS A 238 -11.53 17.35 -3.51
C LYS A 238 -10.07 17.38 -3.03
N ALA A 239 -9.70 18.37 -2.22
CA ALA A 239 -8.41 18.44 -1.55
C ALA A 239 -8.21 17.28 -0.58
N ALA A 240 -9.21 17.01 0.26
CA ALA A 240 -9.22 15.87 1.17
C ALA A 240 -9.03 14.55 0.40
N ARG A 241 -9.75 14.35 -0.71
CA ARG A 241 -9.60 13.15 -1.53
C ARG A 241 -8.18 12.97 -2.07
N ARG A 242 -7.60 14.02 -2.67
CA ARG A 242 -6.23 13.94 -3.24
C ARG A 242 -5.16 13.73 -2.18
N VAL A 243 -5.36 14.25 -0.96
CA VAL A 243 -4.47 13.98 0.18
C VAL A 243 -4.64 12.56 0.69
N SER A 244 -5.89 12.06 0.78
CA SER A 244 -6.17 10.65 1.12
C SER A 244 -5.51 9.71 0.13
N ASP A 245 -5.70 9.90 -1.18
CA ASP A 245 -5.12 9.01 -2.19
C ASP A 245 -3.57 8.93 -2.07
N ALA A 246 -2.91 10.05 -1.79
CA ALA A 246 -1.47 10.09 -1.58
C ALA A 246 -1.05 9.43 -0.24
N LEU A 247 -1.83 9.65 0.82
CA LEU A 247 -1.59 9.09 2.14
C LEU A 247 -1.80 7.58 2.14
N ASP A 248 -2.92 7.09 1.61
CA ASP A 248 -3.29 5.68 1.54
C ASP A 248 -2.22 4.88 0.79
N ARG A 249 -1.72 5.43 -0.32
CA ARG A 249 -0.64 4.80 -1.09
C ARG A 249 0.67 4.69 -0.29
N TRP A 250 1.00 5.71 0.50
CA TRP A 250 2.20 5.68 1.35
C TRP A 250 2.03 4.70 2.52
N LEU A 251 0.90 4.77 3.23
CA LEU A 251 0.57 3.90 4.35
C LEU A 251 0.50 2.42 3.94
N HIS A 252 -0.08 2.14 2.76
CA HIS A 252 -0.09 0.80 2.19
C HIS A 252 1.32 0.27 1.96
N PHE A 253 2.21 1.11 1.41
CA PHE A 253 3.57 0.69 1.12
C PHE A 253 4.39 0.42 2.38
N ILE A 254 4.39 1.32 3.36
CA ILE A 254 5.12 1.07 4.62
C ILE A 254 4.49 -0.11 5.39
N GLY A 255 3.19 -0.35 5.19
CA GLY A 255 2.44 -1.45 5.79
C GLY A 255 2.42 -1.38 7.33
N PRO A 256 1.70 -2.30 7.99
CA PRO A 256 2.03 -2.62 9.38
C PRO A 256 3.42 -3.27 9.41
N GLU A 257 4.23 -2.94 10.43
CA GLU A 257 5.50 -3.62 10.70
C GLU A 257 5.36 -5.14 10.49
N PRO A 258 6.26 -5.80 9.74
CA PRO A 258 6.14 -7.23 9.53
C PRO A 258 6.18 -7.93 10.89
N THR A 259 5.13 -8.68 11.21
CA THR A 259 5.13 -9.62 12.33
C THR A 259 6.42 -10.44 12.26
N PRO A 260 7.25 -10.49 13.32
CA PRO A 260 8.47 -11.27 13.29
C PRO A 260 8.12 -12.73 12.99
N VAL A 261 8.60 -13.24 11.86
CA VAL A 261 8.47 -14.65 11.50
C VAL A 261 9.24 -15.48 12.53
N PRO A 262 8.61 -16.47 13.20
CA PRO A 262 9.33 -17.39 14.07
C PRO A 262 10.47 -18.04 13.27
N CYS A 263 11.67 -18.02 13.83
CA CYS A 263 12.81 -18.74 13.27
C CYS A 263 12.51 -20.24 13.38
N GLU A 264 11.92 -20.84 12.35
CA GLU A 264 11.85 -22.29 12.23
C GLU A 264 13.26 -22.83 11.98
N LYS A 265 14.05 -22.96 13.04
CA LYS A 265 15.13 -23.94 13.06
C LYS A 265 14.48 -25.29 13.30
N ARG A 266 14.33 -26.07 12.22
CA ARG A 266 14.09 -27.51 12.32
C ARG A 266 15.27 -28.09 13.09
N SER A 267 15.08 -28.32 14.40
CA SER A 267 16.02 -29.08 15.21
C SER A 267 16.17 -30.45 14.54
N GLN A 268 17.30 -30.67 13.87
CA GLN A 268 17.72 -32.01 13.52
C GLN A 268 18.15 -32.66 14.84
N GLY A 269 17.21 -33.34 15.48
CA GLY A 269 17.51 -34.25 16.57
C GLY A 269 18.56 -35.23 16.08
N ALA A 270 19.64 -35.37 16.85
CA ALA A 270 20.69 -36.34 16.61
C ALA A 270 20.06 -37.74 16.50
N SER A 271 20.22 -38.37 15.34
CA SER A 271 19.89 -39.77 15.15
C SER A 271 20.81 -40.62 16.02
N ALA A 272 20.20 -41.50 16.81
CA ALA A 272 20.83 -42.47 17.68
C ALA A 272 21.79 -43.40 16.92
N LEU A 273 22.95 -43.68 17.51
CA LEU A 273 23.78 -44.85 17.22
C LEU A 273 23.32 -45.99 18.15
N PRO A 274 23.18 -47.24 17.66
CA PRO A 274 22.89 -48.38 18.52
C PRO A 274 24.14 -48.85 19.27
N PRO A 275 24.00 -49.51 20.44
CA PRO A 275 25.13 -50.11 21.13
C PRO A 275 25.44 -51.50 20.53
N GLU A 276 26.64 -51.66 19.98
CA GLU A 276 27.22 -52.99 19.77
C GLU A 276 27.99 -53.42 21.02
N ALA A 277 27.71 -54.64 21.47
CA ALA A 277 28.35 -55.27 22.60
C ALA A 277 29.65 -55.97 22.19
N SER A 278 30.64 -55.86 23.09
CA SER A 278 31.73 -56.80 23.39
C SER A 278 32.65 -57.26 22.26
N HIS A 279 33.94 -56.89 22.38
CA HIS A 279 34.96 -57.90 22.66
C HIS A 279 36.21 -57.30 23.30
N ASP A 280 36.77 -58.11 24.20
CA ASP A 280 38.07 -58.02 24.85
C ASP A 280 39.21 -57.67 23.88
N ASP A 281 40.24 -56.95 24.31
CA ASP A 281 41.44 -57.56 24.87
C ASP A 281 42.60 -56.55 24.98
N GLU A 282 43.33 -56.68 26.07
CA GLU A 282 44.79 -56.50 26.18
C GLU A 282 45.54 -55.18 25.88
N ARG A 283 46.14 -54.71 26.99
CA ARG A 283 47.57 -54.42 27.19
C ARG A 283 48.23 -53.16 26.59
N GLN A 284 48.75 -52.39 27.56
CA GLN A 284 50.14 -51.93 27.70
C GLN A 284 50.64 -50.64 27.02
N THR A 285 51.12 -49.76 27.93
CA THR A 285 52.34 -48.89 27.88
C THR A 285 52.28 -47.65 26.98
N GLU A 286 52.24 -46.43 27.55
CA GLU A 286 53.40 -45.64 28.04
C GLU A 286 54.57 -45.58 27.06
N GLY A 287 54.82 -44.39 26.48
CA GLY A 287 56.08 -44.10 25.80
C GLY A 287 56.05 -42.94 24.81
N LEU A 288 56.36 -41.74 25.33
CA LEU A 288 56.93 -40.54 24.67
C LEU A 288 56.05 -39.70 23.71
#